data_AF-F3CCP1-F1
#
_entry.id   AF-F3CCP1-F1
#
_cell.length_a   1.000
_cell.length_b   1.000
_cell.length_c   1.000
_cell.angle_alpha   90.00
_cell.angle_beta   90.00
_cell.angle_gamma   90.00
#
_symmetry.space_group_name_H-M   'P 1'
#
loop_
_entity.id
_entity.type
_entity.pdbx_description
1 polymer ?
#
loop_
_entity_poly.entity_id
_entity_poly.type
_entity_poly.pdbx_seq_one_letter_code
_entity_poly.pdbx_strand_id
1 'polypeptide(L)'
;GPQERVSDWLRIYWDQARAVGIPVQEDFAAFERASDLMGVQRHLKVIGIFARICHRDGKPRYLQDVPRFFAYIEAVLSRRPELAQLGQLLTSLQQPVETAV
;
A
#
# COMPACT_ATOMS: atom_id res chain seq x y z
N GLY A 1 -0.62 18.33 3.54
CA GLY A 1 -1.62 17.31 3.16
C GLY A 1 -1.46 16.03 3.99
N PRO A 2 -2.34 15.01 3.84
CA PRO A 2 -2.23 13.74 4.57
C PRO A 2 -0.89 13.03 4.38
N GLN A 3 -0.30 13.10 3.18
CA GLN A 3 0.98 12.47 2.84
C GLN A 3 2.18 13.15 3.52
N GLU A 4 2.21 14.49 3.56
CA GLU A 4 3.25 15.24 4.29
C GLU A 4 3.28 14.84 5.77
N ARG A 5 2.10 14.70 6.40
CA ARG A 5 2.01 14.21 7.78
C ARG A 5 2.57 12.79 7.96
N VAL A 6 2.38 11.91 6.96
CA VAL A 6 2.93 10.56 7.01
C VAL A 6 4.45 10.58 6.94
N SER A 7 5.04 11.36 6.02
CA SER A 7 6.51 11.49 5.93
C SER A 7 7.09 12.10 7.20
N ASP A 8 6.41 13.09 7.79
CA ASP A 8 6.82 13.69 9.07
C ASP A 8 6.78 12.68 10.23
N TRP A 9 5.73 11.86 10.33
CA TRP A 9 5.68 10.80 11.34
C TRP A 9 6.74 9.72 11.13
N LEU A 10 7.01 9.35 9.87
CA LEU A 10 8.09 8.40 9.56
C LEU A 10 9.45 8.95 10.02
N ARG A 11 9.70 10.24 9.80
CA ARG A 11 10.93 10.90 10.22
C ARG A 11 11.07 10.98 11.73
N ILE A 12 10.01 11.39 12.42
CA ILE A 12 9.96 11.40 13.89
C ILE A 12 10.26 10.00 14.45
N TYR A 13 9.62 8.96 13.90
CA TYR A 13 9.87 7.59 14.33
C TYR A 13 11.30 7.15 14.04
N TRP A 14 11.82 7.44 12.85
CA TRP A 14 13.19 7.09 12.46
C TRP A 14 14.23 7.73 13.39
N ASP A 15 14.07 9.01 13.72
CA ASP A 15 14.95 9.70 14.68
C ASP A 15 14.88 9.08 16.08
N GLN A 16 13.66 8.81 16.57
CA GLN A 16 13.46 8.18 17.88
C GLN A 16 14.03 6.76 17.94
N ALA A 17 13.81 5.95 16.91
CA ALA A 17 14.31 4.58 16.81
C ALA A 17 15.84 4.56 16.85
N ARG A 18 16.50 5.45 16.09
CA ARG A 18 17.95 5.60 16.12
C ARG A 18 18.48 6.04 17.48
N ALA A 19 17.80 6.97 18.15
CA ALA A 19 18.20 7.47 19.46
C ALA A 19 18.21 6.38 20.54
N VAL A 20 17.36 5.35 20.41
CA VAL A 20 17.30 4.22 21.36
C VAL A 20 17.96 2.93 20.84
N GLY A 21 18.66 2.99 19.70
CA GLY A 21 19.38 1.86 19.14
C GLY A 21 18.51 0.78 18.47
N ILE A 22 17.26 1.09 18.11
CA ILE A 22 16.44 0.20 17.28
C ILE A 22 17.02 0.16 15.87
N PRO A 23 17.28 -1.03 15.30
CA PRO A 23 17.76 -1.15 13.92
C PRO A 23 16.74 -0.62 12.92
N VAL A 24 17.12 0.43 12.20
CA VAL A 24 16.40 1.02 11.06
C VAL A 24 17.41 1.34 9.95
N GLN A 25 16.93 1.67 8.75
CA GLN A 25 17.82 2.05 7.64
C GLN A 25 18.70 3.25 8.02
N GLU A 26 19.93 3.28 7.50
CA GLU A 26 20.95 4.29 7.83
C GLU A 26 20.55 5.71 7.38
N ASP A 27 19.85 5.82 6.26
CA ASP A 27 19.31 7.06 5.74
C ASP A 27 17.78 7.06 5.74
N PHE A 28 17.19 8.25 5.91
CA PHE A 28 15.75 8.41 5.99
C PHE A 28 15.04 8.04 4.67
N ALA A 29 15.67 8.27 3.50
CA ALA A 29 15.05 7.97 2.21
C ALA A 29 14.89 6.45 2.01
N ALA A 30 15.86 5.65 2.46
CA ALA A 30 15.78 4.20 2.49
C ALA A 30 14.75 3.70 3.50
N PHE A 31 14.63 4.34 4.67
CA PHE A 31 13.58 4.05 5.64
C PHE A 31 12.17 4.33 5.08
N GLU A 32 11.99 5.48 4.44
CA GLU A 32 10.73 5.87 3.79
C GLU A 32 10.40 4.92 2.63
N ARG A 33 11.39 4.54 1.82
CA ARG A 33 11.24 3.54 0.77
C ARG A 33 10.80 2.19 1.33
N ALA A 34 11.48 1.68 2.35
CA ALA A 34 11.10 0.42 2.99
C ALA A 34 9.67 0.47 3.55
N SER A 35 9.29 1.59 4.15
CA SER A 35 7.94 1.84 4.68
C SER A 35 6.88 1.84 3.57
N ASP A 36 7.18 2.47 2.43
CA ASP A 36 6.32 2.46 1.24
C ASP A 36 6.08 1.05 0.69
N LEU A 37 7.17 0.29 0.49
CA LEU A 37 7.09 -1.08 -0.02
C LEU A 37 6.32 -2.01 0.93
N MET A 38 6.55 -1.88 2.24
CA MET A 38 5.80 -2.60 3.26
C MET A 38 4.31 -2.23 3.23
N GLY A 39 4.00 -0.93 3.08
CA GLY A 39 2.63 -0.44 2.98
C GLY A 39 1.88 -1.07 1.80
N VAL A 40 2.49 -1.06 0.61
CA VAL A 40 1.93 -1.70 -0.60
C VAL A 40 1.67 -3.18 -0.37
N GLN A 41 2.65 -3.92 0.16
CA GLN A 41 2.51 -5.34 0.44
C GLN A 41 1.36 -5.63 1.42
N ARG A 42 1.26 -4.84 2.50
CA ARG A 42 0.21 -5.01 3.52
C ARG A 42 -1.18 -4.74 2.95
N HIS A 43 -1.34 -3.68 2.16
CA HIS A 43 -2.62 -3.34 1.54
C HIS A 43 -3.07 -4.41 0.56
N LEU A 44 -2.18 -4.92 -0.30
CA LEU A 44 -2.48 -6.04 -1.20
C LEU A 44 -2.94 -7.29 -0.43
N LYS A 45 -2.25 -7.63 0.67
CA LYS A 45 -2.65 -8.75 1.53
C LYS A 45 -4.04 -8.56 2.13
N VAL A 46 -4.36 -7.36 2.63
CA VAL A 46 -5.69 -7.06 3.20
C VAL A 46 -6.79 -7.15 2.14
N ILE A 47 -6.56 -6.61 0.94
CA ILE A 47 -7.49 -6.71 -0.18
C ILE A 47 -7.81 -8.18 -0.49
N GLY A 48 -6.78 -9.03 -0.59
CA GLY A 48 -6.97 -10.46 -0.84
C GLY A 48 -7.75 -11.18 0.28
N ILE A 49 -7.49 -10.83 1.54
CA ILE A 49 -8.25 -11.37 2.69
C ILE A 49 -9.73 -10.94 2.61
N PHE A 50 -10.00 -9.68 2.31
CA PHE A 50 -11.36 -9.15 2.22
C PHE A 50 -12.12 -9.74 1.03
N ALA A 51 -11.47 -9.88 -0.12
CA ALA A 51 -12.04 -10.59 -1.27
C ALA A 51 -12.40 -12.04 -0.90
N ARG A 52 -11.49 -12.78 -0.25
CA ARG A 52 -11.75 -14.15 0.21
C ARG A 52 -12.92 -14.22 1.19
N ILE A 53 -12.98 -13.34 2.19
CA ILE A 53 -14.09 -13.31 3.16
C ILE A 53 -15.42 -13.01 2.44
N CYS A 54 -15.43 -12.08 1.48
CA CYS A 54 -16.61 -11.77 0.71
C CYS A 54 -17.10 -12.99 -0.10
N HIS A 55 -16.22 -13.62 -0.88
CA HIS A 55 -16.58 -14.73 -1.75
C HIS A 55 -16.92 -16.02 -0.98
N ARG A 56 -16.18 -16.34 0.08
CA ARG A 56 -16.37 -17.58 0.84
C ARG A 56 -17.49 -17.46 1.87
N ASP A 57 -17.54 -16.35 2.62
CA ASP A 57 -18.42 -16.22 3.79
C ASP A 57 -19.67 -15.37 3.50
N GLY A 58 -19.82 -14.84 2.28
CA GLY A 58 -20.98 -14.02 1.90
C GLY A 58 -21.07 -12.69 2.64
N LYS A 59 -19.93 -12.09 3.03
CA LYS A 59 -19.86 -10.85 3.82
C LYS A 59 -19.39 -9.65 2.96
N PRO A 60 -20.26 -9.01 2.17
CA PRO A 60 -19.87 -7.95 1.23
C PRO A 60 -19.38 -6.65 1.90
N ARG A 61 -19.73 -6.42 3.19
CA ARG A 61 -19.27 -5.24 3.94
C ARG A 61 -17.75 -5.04 3.95
N TYR A 62 -16.97 -6.12 3.84
CA TYR A 62 -15.50 -6.02 3.81
C TYR A 62 -14.99 -5.36 2.53
N LEU A 63 -15.77 -5.36 1.43
CA LEU A 63 -15.37 -4.69 0.19
C LEU A 63 -15.52 -3.17 0.25
N GLN A 64 -16.26 -2.62 1.22
CA GLN A 64 -16.47 -1.17 1.35
C GLN A 64 -15.16 -0.41 1.59
N ASP A 65 -14.18 -1.04 2.24
CA ASP A 65 -12.87 -0.46 2.53
C ASP A 65 -11.85 -0.61 1.40
N VAL A 66 -12.12 -1.48 0.41
CA VAL A 66 -11.17 -1.81 -0.65
C VAL A 66 -10.75 -0.60 -1.49
N PRO A 67 -11.65 0.32 -1.92
CA PRO A 67 -11.26 1.51 -2.67
C PRO A 67 -10.22 2.36 -1.94
N ARG A 68 -10.34 2.47 -0.61
CA ARG A 68 -9.38 3.23 0.21
C ARG A 68 -7.98 2.59 0.19
N PHE A 69 -7.88 1.26 0.20
CA PHE A 69 -6.59 0.59 0.12
C PHE A 69 -5.93 0.74 -1.25
N PHE A 70 -6.71 0.72 -2.34
CA PHE A 70 -6.17 1.03 -3.66
C PHE A 70 -5.66 2.48 -3.75
N ALA A 71 -6.37 3.45 -3.18
CA ALA A 71 -5.89 4.84 -3.13
C ALA A 71 -4.53 4.98 -2.40
N TYR A 72 -4.30 4.20 -1.33
CA TYR A 72 -2.99 4.18 -0.66
C TYR A 72 -1.89 3.54 -1.52
N ILE A 73 -2.21 2.46 -2.25
CA ILE A 73 -1.27 1.82 -3.18
C ILE A 73 -0.93 2.79 -4.33
N GLU A 74 -1.91 3.41 -4.95
CA GLU A 74 -1.75 4.39 -6.04
C GLU A 74 -0.87 5.57 -5.62
N ALA A 75 -1.04 6.08 -4.40
CA ALA A 75 -0.19 7.13 -3.86
C ALA A 75 1.28 6.71 -3.75
N VAL A 76 1.58 5.44 -3.47
CA VAL A 76 2.96 4.93 -3.44
C VAL A 76 3.48 4.70 -4.85
N LEU A 77 2.66 4.12 -5.74
CA LEU A 77 3.02 3.87 -7.14
C LEU A 77 3.44 5.15 -7.87
N SER A 78 2.79 6.28 -7.59
CA SER A 78 3.13 7.57 -8.22
C SER A 78 4.50 8.12 -7.86
N ARG A 79 5.09 7.69 -6.74
CA ARG A 79 6.41 8.16 -6.25
C ARG A 79 7.50 7.08 -6.26
N ARG A 80 7.18 5.83 -6.60
CA ARG A 80 8.11 4.69 -6.64
C ARG A 80 8.14 4.08 -8.05
N PRO A 81 8.99 4.60 -8.96
CA PRO A 81 9.05 4.11 -10.34
C PRO A 81 9.44 2.63 -10.44
N GLU A 82 10.13 2.07 -9.44
CA GLU A 82 10.43 0.64 -9.37
C GLU A 82 9.18 -0.26 -9.30
N LEU A 83 8.01 0.30 -8.97
CA LEU A 83 6.74 -0.42 -8.92
C LEU A 83 5.88 -0.27 -10.19
N ALA A 84 6.43 0.27 -11.28
CA ALA A 84 5.68 0.54 -12.51
C ALA A 84 4.93 -0.69 -13.05
N GLN A 85 5.55 -1.88 -13.01
CA GLN A 85 4.92 -3.13 -13.47
C GLN A 85 3.71 -3.52 -12.61
N LEU A 86 3.76 -3.29 -11.30
CA LEU A 86 2.61 -3.51 -10.42
C LEU A 86 1.48 -2.55 -10.77
N GLY A 87 1.79 -1.27 -11.03
CA GLY A 87 0.79 -0.30 -11.50
C GLY A 87 0.10 -0.73 -12.78
N GLN A 88 0.87 -1.17 -13.78
CA GLN A 88 0.33 -1.70 -15.04
C GLN A 88 -0.60 -2.90 -14.81
N LEU A 89 -0.19 -3.84 -13.95
CA LEU A 89 -1.02 -4.98 -13.59
C LEU A 89 -2.35 -4.52 -12.97
N LEU A 90 -2.31 -3.63 -11.98
CA LEU A 90 -3.52 -3.15 -11.31
C LEU A 90 -4.47 -2.42 -12.28
N THR A 91 -3.95 -1.59 -13.18
CA THR A 91 -4.74 -0.94 -14.23
C THR A 91 -5.38 -1.95 -15.18
N SER A 92 -4.66 -3.02 -15.54
CA SER A 92 -5.20 -4.08 -16.40
C SER A 92 -6.39 -4.82 -15.76
N LEU A 93 -6.38 -4.97 -14.42
CA LEU A 93 -7.46 -5.62 -13.67
C LEU A 93 -8.72 -4.76 -13.50
N GLN A 94 -8.63 -3.46 -13.73
CA GLN A 94 -9.78 -2.54 -13.70
C GLN A 94 -10.59 -2.55 -15.00
N GLN A 95 -10.03 -3.13 -16.08
CA GLN A 95 -10.77 -3.28 -17.32
C GLN A 95 -11.87 -4.31 -17.12
N PRO A 96 -13.13 -4.02 -17.50
CA PRO A 96 -14.17 -5.03 -17.49
C PRO A 96 -13.69 -6.20 -18.34
N VAL A 97 -13.82 -7.41 -17.82
CA VAL A 97 -13.67 -8.61 -18.63
C VAL A 97 -14.67 -8.46 -19.77
N GLU A 98 -14.20 -8.37 -21.02
CA GLU A 98 -15.07 -8.49 -22.18
C GLU A 98 -15.79 -9.82 -22.04
N THR A 99 -17.06 -9.76 -21.61
CA THR A 99 -17.94 -10.92 -21.69
C THR A 99 -18.15 -11.18 -23.18
N ALA A 100 -17.36 -12.09 -23.73
CA ALA A 100 -17.61 -12.64 -25.04
C ALA A 100 -19.05 -13.20 -25.04
N VAL A 101 -19.89 -12.59 -25.87
CA VAL A 101 -21.28 -12.99 -26.13
C VAL A 101 -21.29 -14.14 -27.14
#